data_AF-A0A7X3FIJ2-F1
#
_entry.id   AF-A0A7X3FIJ2-F1
#
_cell.length_a   1.000
_cell.length_b   1.000
_cell.length_c   1.000
_cell.angle_alpha   90.00
_cell.angle_beta   90.00
_cell.angle_gamma   90.00
#
_symmetry.space_group_name_H-M   'P 1'
#
loop_
_entity.id
_entity.type
_entity.pdbx_description
1 polymer ?
#
loop_
_entity_poly.entity_id
_entity_poly.type
_entity_poly.pdbx_seq_one_letter_code
_entity_poly.pdbx_strand_id
1 'polypeptide(L)'
;MNHTFLIVKVAGQEQLHTVIRALKELSRPPLVTWKSDEKRNRSHLILRGDLAYLTEVKLLLGNLMFAKSIEMNFQLLKVAS
;
A
#
# COMPACT_ATOMS: atom_id res chain seq x y z
N MET A 1 6.57 -19.68 -6.94
CA MET A 1 7.50 -18.78 -6.22
C MET A 1 6.73 -18.05 -5.13
N ASN A 2 7.33 -17.83 -3.94
CA ASN A 2 6.69 -17.03 -2.90
C ASN A 2 6.65 -15.56 -3.34
N HIS A 3 5.50 -14.91 -3.24
CA HIS A 3 5.37 -13.48 -3.49
C HIS A 3 5.00 -12.76 -2.19
N THR A 4 5.78 -11.73 -1.86
CA THR A 4 5.49 -10.83 -0.75
C THR A 4 4.65 -9.69 -1.26
N PHE A 5 3.61 -9.36 -0.51
CA PHE A 5 2.73 -8.24 -0.76
C PHE A 5 2.74 -7.30 0.44
N LEU A 6 2.70 -6.00 0.17
CA LEU A 6 2.39 -4.99 1.18
C LEU A 6 0.98 -4.47 0.89
N ILE A 7 0.08 -4.67 1.84
CA ILE A 7 -1.27 -4.13 1.80
C ILE A 7 -1.29 -2.85 2.64
N VAL A 8 -1.60 -1.74 1.98
CA VAL A 8 -1.73 -0.42 2.59
C VAL A 8 -3.21 -0.08 2.65
N LYS A 9 -3.78 0.04 3.84
CA LYS A 9 -5.15 0.51 4.06
C LYS A 9 -5.12 1.97 4.45
N VAL A 10 -5.98 2.78 3.86
CA VAL A 10 -6.11 4.21 4.15
C VAL A 10 -7.57 4.56 4.42
N ALA A 11 -7.82 5.52 5.31
CA ALA A 11 -9.18 5.84 5.77
C ALA A 11 -10.03 6.64 4.78
N GLY A 12 -9.44 7.19 3.72
CA GLY A 12 -10.17 8.03 2.77
C GLY A 12 -9.51 8.11 1.40
N GLN A 13 -10.29 8.54 0.42
CA GLN A 13 -9.82 8.66 -0.97
C GLN A 13 -8.74 9.73 -1.14
N GLU A 14 -8.80 10.83 -0.38
CA GLU A 14 -7.76 11.86 -0.40
C GLU A 14 -6.40 11.29 0.05
N GLN A 15 -6.39 10.51 1.12
CA GLN A 15 -5.18 9.82 1.61
C GLN A 15 -4.67 8.80 0.60
N LEU A 16 -5.57 8.08 -0.08
CA LEU A 16 -5.21 7.17 -1.16
C LEU A 16 -4.47 7.93 -2.27
N HIS A 17 -4.97 9.09 -2.69
CA HIS A 17 -4.36 9.89 -3.74
C HIS A 17 -2.97 10.40 -3.32
N THR A 18 -2.81 10.84 -2.06
CA THR A 18 -1.51 11.24 -1.50
C THR A 18 -0.50 10.10 -1.52
N VAL A 19 -0.92 8.90 -1.06
CA VAL A 19 -0.06 7.71 -1.07
C VAL A 19 0.33 7.32 -2.50
N ILE A 20 -0.60 7.32 -3.45
CA ILE A 20 -0.31 7.02 -4.86
C ILE A 20 0.67 8.05 -5.44
N ARG A 21 0.50 9.33 -5.13
CA ARG A 21 1.40 10.39 -5.61
C ARG A 21 2.82 10.19 -5.07
N ALA A 22 2.97 9.99 -3.76
CA ALA A 22 4.27 9.74 -3.14
C ALA A 22 4.96 8.50 -3.73
N LEU A 23 4.20 7.42 -3.97
CA LEU A 23 4.71 6.20 -4.61
C LEU A 23 5.16 6.46 -6.06
N LYS A 24 4.44 7.28 -6.83
CA LYS A 24 4.80 7.63 -8.20
C LYS A 24 6.04 8.52 -8.28
N GLU A 25 6.16 9.51 -7.42
CA GLU A 25 7.33 10.41 -7.34
C GLU A 25 8.62 9.63 -7.07
N LEU A 26 8.51 8.49 -6.40
CA LEU A 26 9.64 7.61 -6.09
C LEU A 26 9.87 6.51 -7.14
N SER A 27 9.12 6.51 -8.26
CA SER A 27 9.15 5.44 -9.27
C SER A 27 8.77 4.06 -8.72
N ARG A 28 7.89 4.02 -7.71
CA ARG A 28 7.43 2.82 -6.99
C ARG A 28 5.90 2.63 -7.09
N PRO A 29 5.31 2.55 -8.30
CA PRO A 29 3.86 2.53 -8.45
C PRO A 29 3.23 1.28 -7.79
N PRO A 30 2.04 1.39 -7.18
CA PRO A 30 1.29 0.24 -6.69
C PRO A 30 0.87 -0.67 -7.85
N LEU A 31 0.81 -1.98 -7.60
CA LEU A 31 0.32 -2.94 -8.59
C LEU A 31 -1.18 -2.83 -8.80
N VAL A 32 -1.91 -2.72 -7.68
CA VAL A 32 -3.37 -2.66 -7.67
C VAL A 32 -3.80 -1.60 -6.68
N THR A 33 -4.74 -0.77 -7.10
CA THR A 33 -5.43 0.21 -6.26
C THR A 33 -6.90 -0.16 -6.18
N TRP A 34 -7.40 -0.40 -4.98
CA TRP A 34 -8.81 -0.72 -4.75
C TRP A 34 -9.47 0.40 -3.95
N LYS A 35 -10.46 1.04 -4.57
CA LYS A 35 -11.38 1.99 -3.91
C LYS A 35 -12.60 1.22 -3.43
N SER A 36 -12.90 1.27 -2.14
CA SER A 36 -14.21 0.82 -1.63
C SER A 36 -15.24 1.92 -1.88
N ASP A 37 -16.47 1.52 -2.20
CA ASP A 37 -17.62 2.43 -2.23
C ASP A 37 -17.77 3.19 -0.91
N GLU A 38 -18.24 4.43 -1.00
CA GLU A 38 -18.24 5.48 0.04
C GLU A 38 -18.84 5.06 1.39
N LYS A 39 -19.62 3.97 1.45
CA LYS A 39 -20.23 3.47 2.69
C LYS A 39 -19.26 2.80 3.68
N ARG A 40 -18.02 2.47 3.30
CA ARG A 40 -17.06 1.76 4.17
C ARG A 40 -15.73 2.48 4.46
N ASN A 41 -15.49 3.70 3.97
CA ASN A 41 -14.32 4.55 4.30
C ASN A 41 -12.97 3.81 4.37
N ARG A 42 -12.72 2.82 3.50
CA ARG A 42 -11.47 2.05 3.50
C ARG A 42 -11.00 1.82 2.09
N SER A 43 -9.97 2.55 1.70
CA SER A 43 -9.27 2.34 0.43
C SER A 43 -8.03 1.49 0.65
N HIS A 44 -7.67 0.66 -0.32
CA HIS A 44 -6.57 -0.29 -0.21
C HIS A 44 -5.60 -0.16 -1.40
N LEU A 45 -4.31 -0.29 -1.14
CA LEU A 45 -3.28 -0.47 -2.15
C LEU A 45 -2.55 -1.78 -1.92
N ILE A 46 -2.21 -2.46 -3.01
CA ILE A 46 -1.39 -3.66 -2.99
C ILE A 46 -0.12 -3.39 -3.78
N LEU A 47 1.02 -3.59 -3.11
CA LEU A 47 2.35 -3.57 -3.69
C LEU A 47 2.93 -4.98 -3.68
N ARG A 48 3.69 -5.34 -4.71
CA ARG A 48 4.45 -6.59 -4.77
C ARG A 48 5.91 -6.24 -5.01
N GLY A 49 6.78 -7.01 -4.40
CA GLY A 49 8.21 -6.92 -4.58
C GLY A 49 8.90 -7.89 -3.64
N ASP A 50 10.23 -7.83 -3.59
CA ASP A 50 10.97 -8.49 -2.54
C ASP A 50 10.74 -7.81 -1.17
N LEU A 51 11.17 -8.48 -0.11
CA LEU A 51 10.97 -7.99 1.26
C LEU A 51 11.72 -6.68 1.52
N ALA A 52 12.91 -6.49 0.93
CA ALA A 52 13.71 -5.28 1.15
C ALA A 52 13.00 -4.06 0.55
N TYR A 53 12.58 -4.16 -0.71
CA TYR A 53 11.78 -3.15 -1.40
C TYR A 53 10.52 -2.79 -0.63
N LEU A 54 9.74 -3.79 -0.20
CA LEU A 54 8.48 -3.52 0.50
C LEU A 54 8.71 -2.96 1.91
N THR A 55 9.84 -3.28 2.56
CA THR A 55 10.24 -2.69 3.84
C THR A 55 10.56 -1.21 3.68
N GLU A 56 11.32 -0.84 2.64
CA GLU A 56 11.59 0.57 2.34
C GLU A 56 10.31 1.35 2.06
N VAL A 57 9.40 0.77 1.25
CA VAL A 57 8.12 1.42 0.97
C VAL A 57 7.31 1.62 2.25
N LYS A 58 7.26 0.62 3.13
CA LYS A 58 6.58 0.74 4.43
C LYS A 58 7.19 1.84 5.31
N LEU A 59 8.51 1.96 5.35
CA LEU A 59 9.21 3.02 6.11
C LEU A 59 8.91 4.41 5.54
N LEU A 60 8.96 4.55 4.21
CA LEU A 60 8.64 5.79 3.50
C LEU A 60 7.19 6.23 3.78
N LEU A 61 6.25 5.31 3.63
CA LEU A 61 4.83 5.57 3.93
C LEU A 61 4.61 5.84 5.42
N GLY A 62 5.39 5.22 6.30
CA GLY A 62 5.40 5.50 7.73
C GLY A 62 5.88 6.91 8.07
N ASN A 63 6.82 7.46 7.30
CA ASN A 63 7.31 8.83 7.47
C ASN A 63 6.34 9.90 6.95
N LEU A 64 5.33 9.53 6.17
CA LEU A 64 4.20 10.39 5.79
C LEU A 64 3.24 10.62 6.99
N MET A 65 3.75 10.74 8.23
CA MET A 65 3.06 10.72 9.55
C MET A 65 1.89 11.72 9.75
N PHE A 66 1.42 12.39 8.70
CA PHE A 66 0.11 13.03 8.65
C PHE A 66 -1.07 12.04 8.64
N ALA A 67 -0.84 10.74 8.46
CA ALA A 67 -1.93 9.78 8.39
C ALA A 67 -1.92 8.81 9.59
N LYS A 68 -2.52 9.24 10.71
CA LYS A 68 -2.95 8.37 11.83
C LYS A 68 -3.91 7.23 11.42
N SER A 69 -4.15 7.06 10.13
CA SER A 69 -5.14 6.22 9.49
C SER A 69 -4.58 5.30 8.40
N ILE A 70 -3.25 5.20 8.26
CA ILE A 70 -2.60 4.24 7.35
C ILE A 70 -2.24 2.96 8.12
N GLU A 71 -2.90 1.85 7.79
CA GLU A 71 -2.58 0.52 8.30
C GLU A 71 -1.79 -0.26 7.24
N MET A 72 -0.64 -0.84 7.61
CA MET A 72 0.25 -1.51 6.65
C MET A 72 0.62 -2.92 7.11
N ASN A 73 0.17 -3.93 6.36
CA ASN A 73 0.41 -5.34 6.66
C ASN A 73 1.15 -6.03 5.52
N PHE A 74 2.20 -6.77 5.87
CA PHE A 74 2.82 -7.71 4.94
C PHE A 74 1.98 -8.97 4.85
N GLN A 75 1.76 -9.46 3.63
CA GLN A 75 1.16 -10.76 3.39
C GLN A 75 2.04 -11.58 2.44
N LEU A 76 2.36 -12.80 2.85
CA LEU A 76 3.02 -13.79 2.01
C LEU A 76 1.93 -14.65 1.38
N LEU A 77 1.76 -14.57 0.07
CA LEU A 77 0.85 -15.45 -0.66
C LEU A 77 1.68 -16.48 -1.44
N LYS A 78 1.39 -17.75 -1.15
CA LYS A 78 1.86 -18.87 -1.95
C LYS A 78 0.84 -19.06 -3.07
N VAL A 79 1.16 -18.59 -4.27
CA VAL A 79 0.28 -18.81 -5.43
C VAL A 79 0.41 -20.28 -5.78
N ALA A 80 -0.72 -21.01 -5.78
CA ALA A 80 -0.77 -22.38 -6.28
C ALA A 80 -0.39 -22.36 -7.77
N SER A 81 0.70 -23.04 -8.08
CA SER A 81 1.18 -23.32 -9.44
C SER A 81 0.30 -24.35 -10.12
#